data_AF-A0A1W6LG68-F1
#
_entry.id   AF-A0A1W6LG68-F1
#
_cell.length_a   1.000
_cell.length_b   1.000
_cell.length_c   1.000
_cell.angle_alpha   90.00
_cell.angle_beta   90.00
_cell.angle_gamma   90.00
#
_symmetry.space_group_name_H-M   'P 1'
#
loop_
_entity.id
_entity.type
_entity.pdbx_description
1 polymer ?
#
loop_
_entity_poly.entity_id
_entity_poly.type
_entity_poly.pdbx_seq_one_letter_code
_entity_poly.pdbx_strand_id
1 'polypeptide(L)'
;MRPITVALLSFGLAALTACSRIDPIGTDLVALNAAGQTAMAQADVQQAMTKVQAAATNPEKAAIMRESAAAIGRARDTLEKTEMKSPEVRDIQARMVAGFGKLGAGAKTAADAFDSSATADLDKARQQMREGQVEFINAGQDMVTLAKRRSVDLNTRRS
;
A
#
# COMPACT_ATOMS: atom_id res chain seq x y z
N MET A 1 51.73 61.50 -3.56
CA MET A 1 51.18 60.68 -4.66
C MET A 1 50.68 59.37 -4.06
N ARG A 2 49.37 59.06 -4.20
CA ARG A 2 48.70 57.79 -3.85
C ARG A 2 48.94 56.77 -4.98
N PRO A 3 48.97 55.44 -4.70
CA PRO A 3 47.74 54.60 -4.64
C PRO A 3 47.78 53.59 -3.46
N ILE A 4 46.76 53.37 -2.63
CA ILE A 4 45.49 52.62 -2.81
C ILE A 4 45.58 51.43 -3.76
N THR A 5 45.72 50.20 -3.19
CA THR A 5 44.84 49.08 -3.58
C THR A 5 44.72 48.05 -2.44
N VAL A 6 43.50 47.97 -1.90
CA VAL A 6 42.98 46.86 -1.10
C VAL A 6 42.63 45.71 -2.05
N ALA A 7 43.01 44.48 -1.71
CA ALA A 7 42.38 43.29 -2.28
C ALA A 7 42.33 42.19 -1.23
N LEU A 8 41.27 42.24 -0.41
CA LEU A 8 40.74 41.08 0.31
C LEU A 8 40.33 40.04 -0.75
N LEU A 9 41.11 38.98 -0.89
CA LEU A 9 40.69 37.79 -1.63
C LEU A 9 39.83 36.95 -0.69
N SER A 10 38.54 37.19 -0.85
CA SER A 10 37.41 36.46 -0.27
C SER A 10 37.60 34.95 -0.41
N PHE A 11 37.63 34.25 0.73
CA PHE A 11 37.32 32.82 0.80
C PHE A 11 35.85 32.62 0.40
N GLY A 12 35.61 32.54 -0.91
CA GLY A 12 34.35 32.11 -1.48
C GLY A 12 34.24 30.60 -1.36
N LEU A 13 33.91 30.12 -0.15
CA LEU A 13 33.40 28.76 0.05
C LEU A 13 32.03 28.69 -0.65
N ALA A 14 32.03 28.42 -1.95
CA ALA A 14 30.84 28.05 -2.69
C ALA A 14 30.42 26.62 -2.30
N ALA A 15 30.11 26.42 -1.02
CA ALA A 15 29.23 25.36 -0.59
C ALA A 15 27.79 25.80 -0.93
N LEU A 16 27.49 25.95 -2.23
CA LEU A 16 26.11 26.03 -2.70
C LEU A 16 25.49 24.66 -2.52
N THR A 17 24.98 24.42 -1.31
CA THR A 17 23.64 23.87 -1.07
C THR A 17 23.15 22.84 -2.09
N ALA A 18 23.94 21.79 -2.36
CA ALA A 18 23.39 20.49 -2.69
C ALA A 18 22.90 19.83 -1.39
N CYS A 19 22.12 20.57 -0.60
CA CYS A 19 21.11 19.95 0.24
C CYS A 19 20.07 19.45 -0.75
N SER A 20 20.25 18.22 -1.21
CA SER A 20 19.18 17.39 -1.73
C SER A 20 18.01 17.53 -0.77
N ARG A 21 17.05 18.42 -1.08
CA ARG A 21 15.71 18.34 -0.53
C ARG A 21 15.21 17.00 -1.01
N ILE A 22 15.40 15.97 -0.17
CA ILE A 22 14.76 14.68 -0.34
C ILE A 22 13.29 15.01 -0.53
N ASP A 23 12.78 14.86 -1.75
CA ASP A 23 11.37 15.09 -2.03
C ASP A 23 10.61 14.06 -1.17
N PRO A 24 9.88 14.51 -0.13
CA PRO A 24 9.20 13.59 0.76
C PRO A 24 8.15 12.78 -0.01
N ILE A 25 7.58 13.34 -1.08
CA ILE A 25 6.59 12.64 -1.89
C ILE A 25 7.23 11.48 -2.66
N GLY A 26 8.33 11.72 -3.37
CA GLY A 26 9.03 10.65 -4.08
C GLY A 26 9.51 9.53 -3.16
N THR A 27 10.03 9.88 -1.98
CA THR A 27 10.46 8.88 -0.98
C THR A 27 9.27 8.06 -0.46
N ASP A 28 8.18 8.73 -0.10
CA ASP A 28 6.98 8.07 0.41
C ASP A 28 6.30 7.20 -0.64
N LEU A 29 6.28 7.60 -1.91
CA LEU A 29 5.74 6.80 -3.01
C LEU A 29 6.49 5.47 -3.18
N VAL A 30 7.82 5.50 -3.12
CA VAL A 30 8.64 4.28 -3.18
C VAL A 30 8.40 3.41 -1.95
N ALA A 31 8.34 4.01 -0.76
CA ALA A 31 8.06 3.30 0.49
C ALA A 31 6.67 2.66 0.48
N LEU A 32 5.64 3.39 0.07
CA LEU A 32 4.27 2.90 -0.04
C LEU A 32 4.16 1.78 -1.07
N ASN A 33 4.84 1.88 -2.22
CA ASN A 33 4.87 0.83 -3.22
C ASN A 33 5.51 -0.46 -2.69
N ALA A 34 6.63 -0.36 -1.98
CA ALA A 34 7.29 -1.51 -1.37
C ALA A 34 6.44 -2.15 -0.26
N ALA A 35 5.81 -1.33 0.58
CA ALA A 35 4.88 -1.79 1.61
C ALA A 35 3.64 -2.44 1.00
N GLY A 36 3.08 -1.86 -0.06
CA GLY A 36 1.93 -2.38 -0.80
C GLY A 36 2.21 -3.72 -1.46
N GLN A 37 3.38 -3.90 -2.10
CA GLN A 37 3.79 -5.19 -2.65
C GLN A 37 3.96 -6.25 -1.55
N THR A 38 4.57 -5.87 -0.42
CA THR A 38 4.71 -6.76 0.74
C THR A 38 3.35 -7.17 1.30
N ALA A 39 2.44 -6.21 1.47
CA ALA A 39 1.08 -6.43 1.95
C ALA A 39 0.30 -7.36 1.00
N MET A 40 0.38 -7.14 -0.32
CA MET A 40 -0.27 -8.03 -1.30
C MET A 40 0.27 -9.46 -1.24
N ALA A 41 1.59 -9.62 -1.12
CA ALA A 41 2.21 -10.94 -0.98
C ALA A 41 1.78 -11.63 0.33
N GLN A 42 1.66 -10.89 1.43
CA GLN A 42 1.19 -11.42 2.72
C GLN A 42 -0.29 -11.82 2.68
N ALA A 43 -1.13 -11.05 1.98
CA ALA A 43 -2.56 -11.33 1.88
C ALA A 43 -2.85 -12.61 1.06
N ASP A 44 -2.00 -12.91 0.08
CA ASP A 44 -2.04 -14.11 -0.78
C ASP A 44 -3.46 -14.52 -1.22
N VAL A 45 -4.25 -13.52 -1.63
CA VAL A 45 -5.68 -13.68 -1.94
C VAL A 45 -5.90 -14.68 -3.08
N GLN A 46 -4.97 -14.75 -4.03
CA GLN A 46 -5.03 -15.68 -5.15
C GLN A 46 -4.88 -17.13 -4.69
N GLN A 47 -3.91 -17.44 -3.82
CA GLN A 47 -3.75 -18.78 -3.28
C GLN A 47 -4.94 -19.17 -2.41
N ALA A 48 -5.44 -18.26 -1.58
CA ALA A 48 -6.66 -18.50 -0.79
C ALA A 48 -7.85 -18.86 -1.69
N MET A 49 -8.04 -18.15 -2.80
CA MET A 49 -9.12 -18.42 -3.74
C MET A 49 -8.98 -19.80 -4.41
N THR A 50 -7.76 -20.18 -4.82
CA THR A 50 -7.49 -21.53 -5.34
C THR A 50 -7.81 -22.60 -4.31
N LYS A 51 -7.39 -22.41 -3.05
CA LYS A 51 -7.70 -23.34 -1.95
C LYS A 51 -9.21 -23.48 -1.71
N VAL A 52 -9.96 -22.37 -1.71
CA VAL A 52 -11.43 -22.39 -1.54
C VAL A 52 -12.13 -23.14 -2.67
N GLN A 53 -11.66 -22.98 -3.90
CA GLN A 53 -12.22 -23.69 -5.07
C GLN A 53 -11.94 -25.20 -5.01
N ALA A 54 -10.77 -25.59 -4.49
CA ALA A 54 -10.39 -26.99 -4.33
C ALA A 54 -11.04 -27.68 -3.10
N ALA A 55 -11.48 -26.90 -2.11
CA ALA A 55 -12.09 -27.43 -0.90
C ALA A 55 -13.44 -28.12 -1.19
N ALA A 56 -13.60 -29.34 -0.68
CA ALA A 56 -14.78 -30.16 -0.93
C ALA A 56 -15.94 -29.81 0.02
N THR A 57 -15.61 -29.31 1.21
CA THR A 57 -16.59 -29.09 2.28
C THR A 57 -16.68 -27.63 2.72
N ASN A 58 -17.84 -27.23 3.26
CA ASN A 58 -18.03 -25.90 3.81
C ASN A 58 -17.09 -25.59 5.01
N PRO A 59 -16.85 -26.52 5.95
CA PRO A 59 -15.88 -26.28 7.03
C PRO A 59 -14.46 -26.00 6.54
N GLU A 60 -13.99 -26.69 5.49
CA GLU A 60 -12.70 -26.41 4.87
C GLU A 60 -12.68 -25.01 4.24
N LYS A 61 -13.72 -24.65 3.49
CA LYS A 61 -13.86 -23.30 2.90
C LYS A 61 -13.88 -22.23 3.97
N ALA A 62 -14.59 -22.45 5.08
CA ALA A 62 -14.62 -21.54 6.21
C ALA A 62 -13.24 -21.36 6.83
N ALA A 63 -12.51 -22.46 7.09
CA ALA A 63 -11.15 -22.41 7.62
C ALA A 63 -10.20 -21.61 6.72
N ILE A 64 -10.22 -21.85 5.41
CA ILE A 64 -9.41 -21.12 4.44
C ILE A 64 -9.77 -19.63 4.42
N MET A 65 -11.06 -19.30 4.46
CA MET A 65 -11.51 -17.90 4.47
C MET A 65 -11.13 -17.17 5.77
N ARG A 66 -11.12 -17.85 6.93
CA ARG A 66 -10.60 -17.26 8.18
C ARG A 66 -9.10 -17.01 8.11
N GLU A 67 -8.34 -17.97 7.56
CA GLU A 67 -6.90 -17.81 7.35
C GLU A 67 -6.62 -16.61 6.43
N SER A 68 -7.36 -16.50 5.33
CA SER A 68 -7.30 -15.37 4.40
C SER A 68 -7.64 -14.04 5.08
N ALA A 69 -8.71 -13.99 5.89
CA ALA A 69 -9.05 -12.79 6.65
C ALA A 69 -7.93 -12.35 7.61
N ALA A 70 -7.27 -13.31 8.27
CA ALA A 70 -6.13 -13.03 9.15
C ALA A 70 -4.90 -12.55 8.35
N ALA A 71 -4.64 -13.14 7.19
CA ALA A 71 -3.56 -12.74 6.29
C ALA A 71 -3.76 -11.32 5.75
N ILE A 72 -4.99 -11.00 5.31
CA ILE A 72 -5.40 -9.66 4.90
C ILE A 72 -5.27 -8.67 6.06
N GLY A 73 -5.62 -9.06 7.29
CA GLY A 73 -5.43 -8.23 8.48
C GLY A 73 -3.96 -7.86 8.71
N ARG A 74 -3.04 -8.84 8.60
CA ARG A 74 -1.59 -8.58 8.71
C ARG A 74 -1.06 -7.69 7.57
N ALA A 75 -1.55 -7.89 6.36
CA ALA A 75 -1.23 -7.06 5.21
C ALA A 75 -1.67 -5.61 5.42
N ARG A 76 -2.91 -5.42 5.90
CA ARG A 76 -3.44 -4.12 6.29
C ARG A 76 -2.55 -3.45 7.33
N ASP A 77 -2.23 -4.15 8.41
CA ASP A 77 -1.41 -3.60 9.50
C ASP A 77 0.00 -3.22 9.03
N THR A 78 0.61 -4.04 8.16
CA THR A 78 1.91 -3.73 7.55
C THR A 78 1.84 -2.44 6.76
N LEU A 79 0.79 -2.28 5.96
CA LEU A 79 0.59 -1.08 5.17
C LEU A 79 0.34 0.14 6.08
N GLU A 80 -0.55 0.03 7.06
CA GLU A 80 -0.94 1.11 7.99
C GLU A 80 0.25 1.61 8.85
N LYS A 81 1.16 0.71 9.24
CA LYS A 81 2.36 1.05 10.03
C LYS A 81 3.47 1.72 9.23
N THR A 82 3.37 1.79 7.91
CA THR A 82 4.39 2.43 7.08
C THR A 82 4.22 3.95 7.17
N GLU A 83 5.15 4.65 7.82
CA GLU A 83 4.99 6.11 8.02
C GLU A 83 5.14 6.90 6.72
N MET A 84 4.11 7.69 6.38
CA MET A 84 4.12 8.62 5.24
C MET A 84 4.23 10.06 5.74
N LYS A 85 5.20 10.81 5.22
CA LYS A 85 5.44 12.24 5.55
C LYS A 85 4.53 13.17 4.75
N SER A 86 4.27 12.83 3.50
CA SER A 86 3.41 13.53 2.55
C SER A 86 1.93 13.29 2.87
N PRO A 87 1.12 14.35 3.02
CA PRO A 87 -0.33 14.22 3.14
C PRO A 87 -0.97 13.49 1.94
N GLU A 88 -0.48 13.76 0.73
CA GLU A 88 -1.01 13.15 -0.51
C GLU A 88 -0.78 11.64 -0.52
N VAL A 89 0.41 11.19 -0.11
CA VAL A 89 0.73 9.75 -0.08
C VAL A 89 0.03 9.06 1.09
N ARG A 90 -0.14 9.76 2.21
CA ARG A 90 -0.91 9.27 3.36
C ARG A 90 -2.39 9.05 3.03
N ASP A 91 -3.00 9.91 2.23
CA ASP A 91 -4.39 9.72 1.75
C ASP A 91 -4.51 8.43 0.91
N ILE A 92 -3.58 8.24 -0.04
CA ILE A 92 -3.53 7.04 -0.87
C ILE A 92 -3.36 5.79 0.00
N GLN A 93 -2.43 5.81 0.96
CA GLN A 93 -2.22 4.73 1.91
C GLN A 93 -3.50 4.43 2.71
N ALA A 94 -4.18 5.45 3.24
CA ALA A 94 -5.40 5.28 4.03
C ALA A 94 -6.51 4.58 3.22
N ARG A 95 -6.65 4.93 1.93
CA ARG A 95 -7.59 4.27 1.02
C ARG A 95 -7.20 2.83 0.71
N MET A 96 -5.91 2.53 0.54
CA MET A 96 -5.44 1.14 0.39
C MET A 96 -5.72 0.33 1.67
N VAL A 97 -5.49 0.90 2.84
CA VAL A 97 -5.80 0.30 4.16
C VAL A 97 -7.30 0.04 4.30
N ALA A 98 -8.15 0.99 3.90
CA ALA A 98 -9.60 0.82 3.88
C ALA A 98 -10.03 -0.31 2.93
N GLY A 99 -9.42 -0.39 1.74
CA GLY A 99 -9.63 -1.47 0.79
C GLY A 99 -9.31 -2.85 1.38
N PHE A 100 -8.15 -3.00 2.03
CA PHE A 100 -7.82 -4.22 2.77
C PHE A 100 -8.79 -4.50 3.93
N GLY A 101 -9.25 -3.47 4.63
CA GLY A 101 -10.25 -3.61 5.69
C GLY A 101 -11.55 -4.24 5.17
N LYS A 102 -12.06 -3.77 4.04
CA LYS A 102 -13.26 -4.32 3.38
C LYS A 102 -13.03 -5.74 2.85
N LEU A 103 -11.86 -6.01 2.27
CA LEU A 103 -11.45 -7.35 1.84
C LEU A 103 -11.45 -8.34 3.01
N GLY A 104 -10.83 -7.98 4.14
CA GLY A 104 -10.74 -8.82 5.33
C GLY A 104 -12.12 -9.05 5.97
N ALA A 105 -12.95 -8.00 6.01
CA ALA A 105 -14.34 -8.11 6.48
C ALA A 105 -15.16 -9.05 5.59
N GLY A 106 -15.04 -8.93 4.26
CA GLY A 106 -15.69 -9.83 3.31
C GLY A 106 -15.21 -11.27 3.47
N ALA A 107 -13.91 -11.48 3.68
CA ALA A 107 -13.35 -12.81 3.91
C ALA A 107 -13.91 -13.45 5.21
N LYS A 108 -14.02 -12.67 6.28
CA LYS A 108 -14.65 -13.10 7.53
C LYS A 108 -16.13 -13.43 7.34
N THR A 109 -16.89 -12.55 6.70
CA THR A 109 -18.31 -12.78 6.40
C THR A 109 -18.49 -14.06 5.58
N ALA A 110 -17.62 -14.34 4.60
CA ALA A 110 -17.66 -15.58 3.84
C ALA A 110 -17.35 -16.81 4.70
N ALA A 111 -16.40 -16.72 5.63
CA ALA A 111 -16.12 -17.81 6.56
C ALA A 111 -17.35 -18.14 7.41
N ASP A 112 -17.96 -17.12 8.03
CA ASP A 112 -19.13 -17.27 8.88
C ASP A 112 -20.34 -17.81 8.07
N ALA A 113 -20.48 -17.41 6.81
CA ALA A 113 -21.50 -17.90 5.88
C ALA A 113 -21.29 -19.39 5.52
N PHE A 114 -20.04 -19.83 5.34
CA PHE A 114 -19.74 -21.24 5.11
C PHE A 114 -20.05 -22.10 6.34
N ASP A 115 -19.69 -21.66 7.55
CA ASP A 115 -20.01 -22.41 8.79
C ASP A 115 -21.52 -22.55 9.03
N SER A 116 -22.25 -21.46 8.83
CA SER A 116 -23.70 -21.40 9.07
C SER A 116 -24.53 -21.93 7.90
N SER A 117 -23.89 -22.25 6.77
CA SER A 117 -24.56 -22.58 5.49
C SER A 117 -25.55 -21.48 5.01
N ALA A 118 -25.33 -20.23 5.43
CA ALA A 118 -26.16 -19.09 5.07
C ALA A 118 -25.72 -18.48 3.73
N THR A 119 -26.27 -19.00 2.63
CA THR A 119 -25.88 -18.58 1.26
C THR A 119 -26.09 -17.09 0.99
N ALA A 120 -27.06 -16.45 1.64
CA ALA A 120 -27.33 -15.01 1.50
C ALA A 120 -26.14 -14.13 1.99
N ASP A 121 -25.38 -14.61 2.97
CA ASP A 121 -24.23 -13.88 3.49
C ASP A 121 -23.00 -14.00 2.58
N LEU A 122 -22.97 -14.98 1.66
CA LEU A 122 -21.92 -15.06 0.63
C LEU A 122 -22.01 -13.92 -0.38
N ASP A 123 -23.21 -13.43 -0.69
CA ASP A 123 -23.35 -12.29 -1.60
C ASP A 123 -22.90 -10.99 -0.93
N LYS A 124 -23.21 -10.82 0.36
CA LYS A 124 -22.67 -9.72 1.17
C LYS A 124 -21.14 -9.79 1.25
N ALA A 125 -20.58 -10.97 1.48
CA ALA A 125 -19.13 -11.18 1.50
C ALA A 125 -18.49 -10.80 0.15
N ARG A 126 -19.07 -11.25 -0.97
CA ARG A 126 -18.63 -10.89 -2.33
C ARG A 126 -18.68 -9.39 -2.57
N GLN A 127 -19.75 -8.72 -2.13
CA GLN A 127 -19.89 -7.28 -2.27
C GLN A 127 -18.80 -6.54 -1.49
N GLN A 128 -18.58 -6.90 -0.22
CA GLN A 128 -17.51 -6.31 0.61
C GLN A 128 -16.13 -6.52 -0.01
N MET A 129 -15.85 -7.73 -0.50
CA MET A 129 -14.57 -8.01 -1.18
C MET A 129 -14.43 -7.19 -2.47
N ARG A 130 -15.47 -7.06 -3.27
CA ARG A 130 -15.46 -6.25 -4.50
C ARG A 130 -15.21 -4.77 -4.21
N GLU A 131 -15.92 -4.20 -3.24
CA GLU A 131 -15.72 -2.81 -2.82
C GLU A 131 -14.29 -2.58 -2.34
N GLY A 132 -13.75 -3.51 -1.55
CA GLY A 132 -12.36 -3.44 -1.09
C GLY A 132 -11.34 -3.51 -2.23
N GLN A 133 -11.55 -4.40 -3.22
CA GLN A 133 -10.69 -4.47 -4.41
C GLN A 133 -10.74 -3.18 -5.22
N VAL A 134 -11.93 -2.64 -5.48
CA VAL A 134 -12.09 -1.40 -6.25
C VAL A 134 -11.39 -0.24 -5.55
N GLU A 135 -11.57 -0.11 -4.24
CA GLU A 135 -10.93 0.95 -3.46
C GLU A 135 -9.39 0.84 -3.47
N PHE A 136 -8.87 -0.38 -3.28
CA PHE A 136 -7.43 -0.65 -3.34
C PHE A 136 -6.85 -0.37 -4.74
N ILE A 137 -7.51 -0.82 -5.80
CA ILE A 137 -7.08 -0.60 -7.19
C ILE A 137 -7.07 0.89 -7.53
N ASN A 138 -8.13 1.62 -7.17
CA ASN A 138 -8.21 3.05 -7.42
C ASN A 138 -7.10 3.81 -6.68
N ALA A 139 -6.83 3.45 -5.42
CA ALA A 139 -5.70 4.04 -4.68
C ALA A 139 -4.34 3.71 -5.32
N GLY A 140 -4.14 2.47 -5.79
CA GLY A 140 -2.95 2.09 -6.54
C GLY A 140 -2.77 2.87 -7.85
N GLN A 141 -3.86 3.14 -8.57
CA GLN A 141 -3.84 3.97 -9.78
C GLN A 141 -3.51 5.44 -9.47
N ASP A 142 -4.02 5.97 -8.36
CA ASP A 142 -3.70 7.31 -7.88
C ASP A 142 -2.22 7.42 -7.49
N MET A 143 -1.65 6.38 -6.86
CA MET A 143 -0.22 6.27 -6.57
C MET A 143 0.62 6.33 -7.85
N VAL A 144 0.29 5.52 -8.86
CA VAL A 144 1.00 5.51 -10.15
C VAL A 144 0.88 6.85 -10.86
N THR A 145 -0.30 7.47 -10.83
CA THR A 145 -0.53 8.78 -11.43
C THR A 145 0.27 9.88 -10.73
N LEU A 146 0.33 9.86 -9.39
CA LEU A 146 1.14 10.79 -8.61
C LEU A 146 2.63 10.59 -8.90
N ALA A 147 3.11 9.34 -8.95
CA ALA A 147 4.49 9.03 -9.30
C ALA A 147 4.89 9.54 -10.69
N LYS A 148 4.03 9.34 -11.70
CA LYS A 148 4.25 9.90 -13.05
C LYS A 148 4.35 11.42 -13.03
N ARG A 149 3.44 12.12 -12.33
CA ARG A 149 3.47 13.59 -12.20
C ARG A 149 4.72 14.10 -11.47
N ARG A 150 5.28 13.30 -10.57
CA ARG A 150 6.48 13.62 -9.79
C ARG A 150 7.78 13.09 -10.42
N SER A 151 7.70 12.42 -11.58
CA SER A 151 8.83 11.76 -12.24
C SER A 151 9.55 10.75 -11.33
N VAL A 152 8.80 10.03 -10.50
CA VAL A 152 9.29 9.02 -9.57
C VAL A 152 9.18 7.64 -10.23
N ASP A 153 10.28 6.90 -10.25
CA ASP A 153 10.28 5.51 -10.69
C ASP A 153 9.86 4.59 -9.53
N LEU A 154 8.74 3.89 -9.72
CA LEU A 154 8.24 2.89 -8.77
C LEU A 154 8.86 1.50 -8.99
N ASN A 155 9.59 1.29 -10.09
CA ASN A 155 10.22 0.03 -10.45
C ASN A 155 11.64 -0.13 -9.93
N THR A 156 12.04 0.63 -8.90
CA THR A 156 13.34 0.46 -8.25
C THR A 156 13.45 -0.93 -7.61
N ARG A 157 13.74 -1.95 -8.42
CA ARG A 157 14.31 -3.22 -7.95
C ARG A 157 15.61 -2.84 -7.27
N ARG A 158 15.79 -3.30 -6.02
CA ARG A 158 17.09 -3.21 -5.34
C ARG A 158 18.18 -3.70 -6.31
N SER A 159 19.02 -2.78 -6.75
CA SER A 159 20.35 -3.05 -7.31
C SER A 159 21.22 -3.70 -6.24
#